data_AF-A0A1T5A016-F1
#
_entry.id   AF-A0A1T5A016-F1
#
_cell.length_a   1.000
_cell.length_b   1.000
_cell.length_c   1.000
_cell.angle_alpha   90.00
_cell.angle_beta   90.00
_cell.angle_gamma   90.00
#
_symmetry.space_group_name_H-M   'P 1'
#
loop_
_entity.id
_entity.type
_entity.pdbx_description
1 polymer ?
#
loop_
_entity_poly.entity_id
_entity_poly.type
_entity_poly.pdbx_seq_one_letter_code
_entity_poly.pdbx_strand_id
1 'polypeptide(L)' 'MLALLRSDWFLTMLAGFAIGATFVMLNQPALPLPA' A
#
# COMPACT_ATOMS: atom_id res chain seq x y z
N MET A 1 -16.51 0.92 -10.93
CA MET A 1 -15.22 1.13 -10.23
C MET A 1 -15.16 2.43 -9.41
N LEU A 2 -15.77 3.54 -9.83
CA LEU A 2 -15.77 4.81 -9.06
C LEU A 2 -16.27 4.67 -7.60
N ALA A 3 -17.15 3.70 -7.34
CA ALA A 3 -17.67 3.40 -6.01
C ALA A 3 -16.59 2.93 -5.01
N LEU A 4 -15.52 2.25 -5.48
CA LEU A 4 -14.40 1.84 -4.63
C LEU A 4 -13.59 3.04 -4.15
N LEU A 5 -13.36 4.02 -5.03
CA LEU A 5 -12.67 5.27 -4.71
C LEU A 5 -13.50 6.22 -3.81
N ARG A 6 -14.76 5.88 -3.55
CA ARG A 6 -15.63 6.55 -2.57
C ARG A 6 -15.85 5.73 -1.30
N SER A 7 -15.30 4.53 -1.22
CA SER A 7 -15.44 3.69 -0.04
C SER A 7 -14.41 4.10 0.99
N ASP A 8 -14.87 4.68 2.10
CA ASP A 8 -14.00 5.11 3.20
C ASP A 8 -13.19 3.96 3.77
N TRP A 9 -13.80 2.77 3.87
CA TRP A 9 -13.13 1.56 4.34
C TRP A 9 -12.01 1.11 3.39
N PHE A 10 -12.29 1.07 2.08
CA PHE A 10 -11.29 0.70 1.09
C PHE A 10 -10.11 1.68 1.07
N LEU A 11 -10.39 2.99 1.07
CA LEU A 11 -9.36 4.02 1.05
C LEU A 11 -8.49 3.97 2.30
N THR A 12 -9.08 3.72 3.47
CA THR A 12 -8.34 3.57 4.73
C THR A 12 -7.43 2.34 4.69
N MET A 13 -7.95 1.20 4.22
CA MET A 13 -7.16 -0.03 4.08
C MET A 13 -6.02 0.15 3.07
N LEU A 14 -6.29 0.78 1.93
CA LEU A 14 -5.31 1.09 0.89
C LEU A 14 -4.21 2.03 1.40
N ALA A 15 -4.57 3.06 2.15
CA ALA A 15 -3.61 3.98 2.77
C ALA A 15 -2.68 3.24 3.74
N GLY A 16 -3.21 2.37 4.60
CA GLY A 16 -2.40 1.55 5.49
C GLY A 16 -1.42 0.65 4.74
N PHE A 17 -1.88 0.01 3.67
CA PHE A 17 -1.03 -0.82 2.81
C PHE A 17 0.08 0.00 2.15
N ALA A 18 -0.24 1.16 1.57
CA ALA A 18 0.72 2.02 0.90
C ALA A 18 1.81 2.53 1.86
N ILE A 19 1.43 2.93 3.08
CA ILE A 19 2.37 3.36 4.12
C ILE A 19 3.29 2.18 4.50
N GLY A 20 2.73 1.00 4.75
CA GLY A 20 3.51 -0.18 5.12
C GLY A 20 4.49 -0.60 4.02
N ALA A 21 4.04 -0.64 2.77
CA ALA A 21 4.89 -0.95 1.62
C ALA A 21 6.03 0.07 1.45
N THR A 22 5.73 1.35 1.61
CA THR A 22 6.73 2.43 1.52
C THR A 22 7.76 2.31 2.65
N PHE A 23 7.31 2.07 3.88
CA PHE A 23 8.19 1.87 5.02
C PHE A 23 9.15 0.70 4.79
N VAL A 24 8.62 -0.42 4.31
CA VAL A 24 9.40 -1.62 3.98
C VAL A 24 10.42 -1.35 2.87
N MET A 25 10.00 -0.69 1.78
CA MET A 25 10.90 -0.33 0.68
C MET A 25 12.07 0.57 1.12
N LEU A 26 11.81 1.53 2.01
CA LEU A 26 12.84 2.45 2.49
C LEU A 26 13.79 1.81 3.50
N ASN A 27 13.32 0.86 4.30
CA ASN A 27 14.12 0.24 5.37
C ASN A 27 14.75 -1.10 4.97
N GLN A 28 14.31 -1.70 3.88
CA GLN A 28 14.80 -3.00 3.42
C GLN A 28 15.17 -2.95 1.94
N PRO A 29 16.27 -2.24 1.59
CA PRO A 29 16.72 -2.07 0.21
C PRO A 29 17.14 -3.39 -0.47
N ALA A 30 17.33 -4.46 0.30
CA ALA A 30 17.72 -5.78 -0.17
C ALA A 30 16.55 -6.78 -0.25
N LEU A 31 15.30 -6.33 -0.13
CA LEU A 31 14.16 -7.21 -0.33
C LEU A 31 14.14 -7.75 -1.76
N PRO A 32 14.09 -9.08 -1.95
CA PRO A 32 13.88 -9.66 -3.26
C PRO A 32 12.50 -9.22 -3.76
N LEU A 33 12.47 -8.25 -4.67
CA LEU A 33 11.26 -7.95 -5.41
C LEU A 33 11.07 -9.10 -6.42
N PRO A 34 9.94 -9.82 -6.39
CA PRO A 34 9.66 -10.83 -7.40
C PRO A 34 9.64 -10.13 -8.77
N ALA A 35 10.47 -10.63 -9.69
CA ALA A 35 10.56 -10.18 -11.08
C ALA A 35 9.32 -10.60 -11.89
#